data_AF-A0A944D892-F1
#
_entry.id   AF-A0A944D892-F1
#
_cell.length_a   1.000
_cell.length_b   1.000
_cell.length_c   1.000
_cell.angle_alpha   90.00
_cell.angle_beta   90.00
_cell.angle_gamma   90.00
#
_symmetry.space_group_name_H-M   'P 1'
#
loop_
_entity.id
_entity.type
_entity.pdbx_description
1 polymer ?
#
loop_
_entity_poly.entity_id
_entity_poly.type
_entity_poly.pdbx_seq_one_letter_code
_entity_poly.pdbx_strand_id
1 'polypeptide(L)'
;MSEMSLNAAEIGAGAARLSAPPAPGDDSIFLRGLRVDALIGVYEHERHGPQPLVIDLELGLAHSRACFSDRLTDAIDYGAVVASVRRHALLNRCELLEGFAQNVADTLLADFDLLSVAVSVSKPGIFDIADSVGVSIRRYARKTGRS
;
A
#
# COMPACT_ATOMS: atom_id res chain seq x y z
N MET A 1 39.73 39.65 -14.02
CA MET A 1 39.44 38.34 -14.63
C MET A 1 39.62 37.29 -13.53
N SER A 2 38.63 36.63 -12.96
CA SER A 2 37.19 36.55 -13.15
C SER A 2 36.59 36.35 -11.75
N GLU A 3 35.48 37.05 -11.47
CA GLU A 3 34.57 36.73 -10.37
C GLU A 3 34.02 35.31 -10.53
N MET A 4 33.62 34.69 -9.41
CA MET A 4 32.39 33.89 -9.20
C MET A 4 32.52 33.24 -7.81
N SER A 5 32.03 33.91 -6.77
CA SER A 5 30.65 33.82 -6.24
C SER A 5 30.27 32.43 -5.71
N LEU A 6 29.92 32.44 -4.41
CA LEU A 6 29.20 31.40 -3.68
C LEU A 6 28.01 30.85 -4.47
N ASN A 7 27.64 29.59 -4.21
CA ASN A 7 26.23 29.23 -4.09
C ASN A 7 26.02 28.14 -3.02
N ALA A 8 25.34 28.55 -1.95
CA ALA A 8 24.62 27.69 -1.03
C ALA A 8 23.18 27.56 -1.55
N ALA A 9 22.86 26.42 -2.17
CA ALA A 9 21.56 25.87 -2.54
C ALA A 9 21.93 24.77 -3.56
N GLU A 10 21.60 23.49 -3.39
CA GLU A 10 20.25 22.99 -3.27
C GLU A 10 20.21 21.75 -2.37
N ILE A 11 19.61 21.92 -1.20
CA ILE A 11 18.86 20.87 -0.53
C ILE A 11 17.74 20.41 -1.48
N GLY A 12 18.04 19.43 -2.33
CA GLY A 12 17.07 18.77 -3.18
C GLY A 12 16.13 17.93 -2.33
N ALA A 13 15.11 18.60 -1.79
CA ALA A 13 13.99 18.01 -1.08
C ALA A 13 13.45 16.80 -1.85
N GLY A 14 13.25 15.70 -1.13
CA GLY A 14 12.49 14.55 -1.61
C GLY A 14 11.14 15.03 -2.13
N ALA A 15 11.01 15.09 -3.45
CA ALA A 15 9.73 15.17 -4.10
C ALA A 15 9.09 13.79 -3.91
N ALA A 16 8.48 13.58 -2.75
CA ALA A 16 7.34 12.69 -2.63
C ALA A 16 6.43 13.09 -3.80
N ARG A 17 6.42 12.26 -4.85
CA ARG A 17 5.49 12.42 -5.95
C ARG A 17 4.12 12.32 -5.31
N LEU A 18 3.52 13.46 -5.01
CA LEU A 18 2.10 13.54 -4.73
C LEU A 18 1.45 12.97 -6.00
N SER A 19 0.94 11.75 -5.87
CA SER A 19 0.04 11.16 -6.84
C SER A 19 -0.97 12.22 -7.25
N ALA A 20 -1.22 12.37 -8.55
CA ALA A 20 -2.19 13.32 -9.07
C ALA A 20 -3.49 13.27 -8.25
N PRO A 21 -4.14 14.41 -7.97
CA PRO A 21 -5.38 14.42 -7.21
C PRO A 21 -6.39 13.48 -7.89
N PRO A 22 -7.13 12.67 -7.10
CA PRO A 22 -8.10 11.73 -7.66
C PRO A 22 -9.17 12.47 -8.47
N ALA A 23 -9.61 11.84 -9.56
CA ALA A 23 -10.67 12.39 -10.40
C ALA A 23 -11.99 12.54 -9.60
N PRO A 24 -12.89 13.46 -9.98
CA PRO A 24 -14.15 13.66 -9.26
C PRO A 24 -14.99 12.36 -9.30
N GLY A 25 -15.21 11.75 -8.12
CA GLY A 25 -15.92 10.47 -7.98
C GLY A 25 -15.13 9.35 -7.28
N ASP A 26 -13.81 9.53 -7.07
CA ASP A 26 -12.90 8.53 -6.51
C ASP A 26 -12.36 8.95 -5.13
N ASP A 27 -13.24 9.04 -4.13
CA ASP A 27 -12.79 9.19 -2.75
C ASP A 27 -12.01 7.94 -2.33
N SER A 28 -10.85 8.12 -1.71
CA SER A 28 -10.04 7.00 -1.23
C SER A 28 -9.38 7.29 0.12
N ILE A 29 -9.22 6.23 0.91
CA ILE A 29 -8.40 6.24 2.12
C ILE A 29 -7.03 5.67 1.74
N PHE A 30 -5.97 6.38 2.08
CA PHE A 30 -4.61 5.88 1.88
C PHE A 30 -3.95 5.51 3.20
N LEU A 31 -3.18 4.43 3.18
CA LEU A 31 -2.32 3.99 4.27
C LEU A 31 -0.91 3.82 3.69
N ARG A 32 0.09 4.48 4.26
CA ARG A 32 1.46 4.50 3.72
C ARG A 32 2.46 3.96 4.73
N GLY A 33 3.44 3.20 4.26
CA GLY A 33 4.59 2.77 5.04
C GLY A 33 4.26 1.74 6.12
N LEU A 34 3.26 0.89 5.92
CA LEU A 34 2.90 -0.16 6.87
C LEU A 34 4.01 -1.20 6.89
N ARG A 35 4.78 -1.22 7.97
CA ARG A 35 5.86 -2.18 8.16
C ARG A 35 5.31 -3.43 8.81
N VAL A 36 5.48 -4.57 8.14
CA VAL A 36 5.09 -5.88 8.66
C VAL A 36 6.21 -6.89 8.44
N ASP A 37 6.35 -7.82 9.37
CA ASP A 37 7.22 -8.96 9.19
C ASP A 37 6.43 -10.09 8.53
N ALA A 38 6.90 -10.56 7.38
CA ALA A 38 6.25 -11.62 6.62
C ALA A 38 7.22 -12.76 6.31
N LEU A 39 6.71 -13.98 6.31
CA LEU A 39 7.43 -15.16 5.83
C LEU A 39 7.29 -15.23 4.31
N ILE A 40 8.15 -14.49 3.60
CA ILE A 40 8.12 -14.38 2.14
C ILE A 40 9.41 -14.90 1.50
N GLY A 41 9.30 -15.71 0.46
CA GLY A 41 10.46 -16.16 -0.29
C GLY A 41 10.41 -17.49 -1.04
N VAL A 42 11.24 -17.59 -2.10
CA VAL A 42 11.55 -18.79 -2.88
C VAL A 42 12.91 -19.40 -2.50
N TYR A 43 13.86 -18.58 -2.03
CA TYR A 43 15.26 -18.97 -1.84
C TYR A 43 15.57 -19.49 -0.43
N GLU A 44 16.67 -20.22 -0.31
CA GLU A 44 17.06 -20.88 0.95
C GLU A 44 17.38 -19.89 2.08
N HIS A 45 17.86 -18.69 1.75
CA HIS A 45 18.08 -17.63 2.74
C HIS A 45 16.77 -17.13 3.38
N GLU A 46 15.63 -17.36 2.75
CA GLU A 46 14.30 -16.96 3.21
C GLU A 46 13.71 -17.97 4.21
N ARG A 47 14.41 -19.08 4.47
CA ARG A 47 14.12 -20.03 5.55
C ARG A 47 14.59 -19.53 6.93
N HIS A 48 15.35 -18.45 7.00
CA HIS A 48 15.99 -17.97 8.24
C HIS A 48 15.10 -17.10 9.14
N GLY A 49 13.90 -16.70 8.69
CA GLY A 49 12.94 -16.00 9.53
C GLY A 49 12.07 -14.98 8.78
N PRO A 50 11.16 -14.30 9.50
CA PRO A 50 10.35 -13.21 8.96
C PRO A 50 11.22 -12.08 8.39
N GLN A 51 10.82 -11.55 7.25
CA GLN A 51 11.50 -10.44 6.58
C GLN A 51 10.59 -9.20 6.56
N PRO A 52 11.16 -7.99 6.71
CA PRO A 52 10.37 -6.77 6.71
C PRO A 52 9.84 -6.48 5.31
N LEU A 53 8.54 -6.25 5.22
CA LEU A 53 7.85 -5.70 4.07
C LEU A 53 7.29 -4.33 4.42
N VAL A 54 7.27 -3.44 3.43
CA VAL A 54 6.60 -2.15 3.50
C VAL A 54 5.39 -2.21 2.57
N ILE A 55 4.22 -1.92 3.10
CA ILE A 55 2.95 -1.98 2.39
C ILE A 55 2.35 -0.59 2.33
N ASP A 56 1.94 -0.18 1.13
CA ASP A 56 1.08 0.99 0.90
C ASP A 56 -0.27 0.49 0.38
N LEU A 57 -1.36 1.07 0.90
CA LEU A 57 -2.72 0.77 0.49
C LEU A 57 -3.44 2.05 0.06
N GLU A 58 -4.30 1.91 -0.94
CA GLU A 58 -5.27 2.91 -1.35
C GLU A 58 -6.64 2.21 -1.49
N LEU A 59 -7.60 2.61 -0.66
CA LEU A 59 -8.92 1.98 -0.55
C LEU A 59 -9.95 2.91 -1.19
N GLY A 60 -10.44 2.56 -2.37
CA GLY A 60 -11.46 3.33 -3.07
C GLY A 60 -12.84 3.11 -2.44
N LEU A 61 -13.51 4.20 -2.07
CA LEU A 61 -14.78 4.19 -1.33
C LEU A 61 -15.98 4.19 -2.29
N ALA A 62 -17.00 3.38 -1.99
CA ALA A 62 -18.25 3.36 -2.76
C ALA A 62 -19.12 4.60 -2.55
N HIS A 63 -19.03 5.19 -1.36
CA HIS A 63 -19.79 6.36 -0.98
C HIS A 63 -18.89 7.34 -0.22
N SER A 64 -18.86 8.58 -0.69
CA SER A 64 -18.25 9.71 -0.01
C SER A 64 -18.97 10.12 1.27
N ARG A 65 -20.01 9.38 1.71
CA ARG A 65 -20.92 9.77 2.80
C ARG A 65 -20.18 10.03 4.12
N ALA A 66 -19.10 9.29 4.40
CA ALA A 66 -18.28 9.51 5.58
C ALA A 66 -17.61 10.91 5.59
N CYS A 67 -17.27 11.47 4.42
CA CYS A 67 -16.76 12.84 4.30
C CYS A 67 -17.79 13.91 4.71
N PHE A 68 -19.07 13.53 4.79
CA PHE A 68 -20.18 14.44 5.10
C PHE A 68 -20.92 14.10 6.41
N SER A 69 -20.85 12.87 6.92
CA SER A 69 -21.64 12.41 8.07
C SER A 69 -20.92 12.46 9.42
N ASP A 70 -19.58 12.46 9.44
CA ASP A 70 -18.75 12.39 10.66
C ASP A 70 -19.11 11.22 11.61
N ARG A 71 -19.71 10.14 11.06
CA ARG A 71 -20.06 8.94 11.81
C ARG A 71 -19.11 7.80 11.46
N LEU A 72 -18.40 7.29 12.49
CA LEU A 72 -17.51 6.14 12.36
C LEU A 72 -18.20 4.88 11.81
N THR A 73 -19.52 4.74 12.01
CA THR A 73 -20.31 3.60 11.51
C THR A 73 -20.50 3.59 9.99
N ASP A 74 -20.31 4.72 9.32
CA ASP A 74 -20.40 4.85 7.87
C ASP A 74 -19.01 4.87 7.20
N ALA A 75 -17.94 4.82 8.00
CA ALA A 75 -16.56 4.91 7.57
C ALA A 75 -15.89 3.52 7.57
N ILE A 76 -14.97 3.30 6.63
CA ILE A 76 -14.10 2.12 6.65
C ILE A 76 -13.18 2.22 7.88
N ASP A 77 -13.22 1.19 8.73
CA ASP A 77 -12.32 1.08 9.88
C ASP A 77 -10.90 0.71 9.41
N TYR A 78 -10.06 1.72 9.22
CA TYR A 78 -8.66 1.55 8.85
C TYR A 78 -7.85 0.81 9.91
N GLY A 79 -8.27 0.80 11.19
CA GLY A 79 -7.66 -0.01 12.24
C GLY A 79 -7.90 -1.50 11.99
N ALA A 80 -9.12 -1.87 11.61
CA ALA A 80 -9.46 -3.22 11.19
C ALA A 80 -8.71 -3.62 9.91
N VAL A 81 -8.53 -2.70 8.94
CA VAL A 81 -7.72 -2.94 7.74
C VAL A 81 -6.27 -3.27 8.11
N VAL A 82 -5.63 -2.44 8.94
CA VAL A 82 -4.25 -2.67 9.40
C VAL A 82 -4.13 -4.02 10.13
N ALA A 83 -5.09 -4.34 10.99
CA ALA A 83 -5.12 -5.62 11.70
C ALA A 83 -5.24 -6.80 10.73
N SER A 84 -6.08 -6.69 9.71
CA SER A 84 -6.25 -7.73 8.68
C SER A 84 -4.96 -7.97 7.91
N VAL A 85 -4.29 -6.89 7.45
CA VAL A 85 -3.01 -6.99 6.72
C VAL A 85 -1.91 -7.60 7.60
N ARG A 86 -1.78 -7.16 8.85
CA ARG A 86 -0.79 -7.72 9.78
C ARG A 86 -1.05 -9.21 10.05
N ARG A 87 -2.31 -9.59 10.25
CA ARG A 87 -2.71 -10.99 10.40
C ARG A 87 -2.35 -11.80 9.15
N HIS A 88 -2.60 -11.24 7.97
CA HIS A 88 -2.26 -11.88 6.70
C HIS A 88 -0.75 -12.14 6.57
N ALA A 89 0.09 -11.16 6.92
CA ALA A 89 1.55 -11.28 6.91
C ALA A 89 2.10 -12.34 7.87
N LEU A 90 1.49 -12.50 9.04
CA LEU A 90 1.93 -13.45 10.05
C LEU A 90 1.51 -14.89 9.75
N LEU A 91 0.31 -15.09 9.19
CA LEU A 91 -0.28 -16.41 9.04
C LEU A 91 0.01 -17.07 7.69
N ASN A 92 0.20 -16.28 6.63
CA ASN A 92 0.36 -16.82 5.30
C ASN A 92 1.83 -16.84 4.89
N ARG A 93 2.28 -18.01 4.44
CA ARG A 93 3.55 -18.14 3.73
C ARG A 93 3.29 -17.83 2.27
N CYS A 94 4.00 -16.85 1.74
CA CYS A 94 3.92 -16.50 0.33
C CYS A 94 5.28 -16.70 -0.31
N GLU A 95 5.31 -17.30 -1.50
CA GLU A 95 6.56 -17.48 -2.23
C GLU A 95 6.98 -16.17 -2.92
N LEU A 96 6.00 -15.38 -3.37
CA LEU A 96 6.20 -14.20 -4.21
C LEU A 96 5.46 -12.96 -3.66
N LEU A 97 5.99 -11.77 -3.94
CA LEU A 97 5.38 -10.49 -3.58
C LEU A 97 4.03 -10.29 -4.30
N GLU A 98 3.92 -10.76 -5.53
CA GLU A 98 2.72 -10.74 -6.36
C GLU A 98 1.58 -11.51 -5.69
N GLY A 99 1.88 -12.73 -5.21
CA GLY A 99 0.91 -13.58 -4.52
C GLY A 99 0.46 -12.96 -3.20
N PHE A 100 1.41 -12.40 -2.43
CA PHE A 100 1.11 -11.69 -1.20
C PHE A 100 0.21 -10.47 -1.45
N ALA A 101 0.56 -9.62 -2.42
CA ALA A 101 -0.22 -8.43 -2.77
C ALA A 101 -1.64 -8.81 -3.25
N GLN A 102 -1.75 -9.84 -4.09
CA GLN A 102 -3.03 -10.34 -4.59
C GLN A 102 -3.93 -10.84 -3.45
N ASN A 103 -3.38 -11.62 -2.52
CA ASN A 103 -4.15 -12.15 -1.39
C ASN A 103 -4.61 -11.04 -0.44
N VAL A 104 -3.76 -10.03 -0.19
CA VAL A 104 -4.16 -8.84 0.57
C VAL A 104 -5.30 -8.11 -0.13
N ALA A 105 -5.19 -7.88 -1.45
CA ALA A 105 -6.24 -7.22 -2.22
C ALA A 105 -7.58 -7.97 -2.13
N ASP A 106 -7.56 -9.29 -2.32
CA ASP A 106 -8.77 -10.12 -2.28
C ASP A 106 -9.38 -10.16 -0.88
N THR A 107 -8.56 -10.25 0.17
CA THR A 107 -9.03 -10.19 1.56
C THR A 107 -9.71 -8.85 1.84
N LEU A 108 -9.09 -7.73 1.45
CA LEU A 108 -9.64 -6.41 1.73
C LEU A 108 -10.92 -6.14 0.92
N LEU A 109 -11.02 -6.60 -0.32
CA LEU A 109 -12.25 -6.47 -1.12
C LEU A 109 -13.38 -7.37 -0.62
N ALA A 110 -13.08 -8.47 0.09
CA ALA A 110 -14.07 -9.36 0.66
C ALA A 110 -14.58 -8.89 2.03
N ASP A 111 -13.69 -8.38 2.87
CA ASP A 111 -13.99 -7.99 4.25
C ASP A 111 -14.55 -6.57 4.37
N PHE A 112 -14.31 -5.71 3.38
CA PHE A 112 -14.68 -4.28 3.42
C PHE A 112 -15.45 -3.85 2.17
N ASP A 113 -16.40 -2.93 2.34
CA ASP A 113 -17.21 -2.38 1.23
C ASP A 113 -16.40 -1.33 0.42
N LEU A 114 -15.51 -1.84 -0.41
CA LEU A 114 -14.59 -1.05 -1.24
C LEU A 114 -14.95 -1.19 -2.71
N LEU A 115 -14.87 -0.09 -3.48
CA LEU A 115 -14.94 -0.16 -4.94
C LEU A 115 -13.65 -0.69 -5.55
N SER A 116 -12.52 -0.34 -4.94
CA SER A 116 -11.21 -0.76 -5.39
C SER A 116 -10.22 -0.78 -4.25
N VAL A 117 -9.14 -1.53 -4.45
CA VAL A 117 -7.95 -1.49 -3.61
C VAL A 117 -6.73 -1.44 -4.51
N ALA A 118 -5.84 -0.49 -4.25
CA ALA A 118 -4.46 -0.58 -4.72
C ALA A 118 -3.58 -1.00 -3.55
N VAL A 119 -2.71 -1.98 -3.79
CA VAL A 119 -1.75 -2.44 -2.80
C VAL A 119 -0.38 -2.50 -3.45
N SER A 120 0.56 -1.77 -2.83
CA SER A 120 1.98 -1.81 -3.16
C SER A 120 2.72 -2.50 -2.03
N VAL A 121 3.56 -3.46 -2.38
CA VAL A 121 4.34 -4.23 -1.40
C VAL A 121 5.78 -4.16 -1.85
N SER A 122 6.65 -3.65 -0.99
CA SER A 122 8.07 -3.54 -1.26
C SER A 122 8.92 -4.19 -0.18
N LYS A 123 10.03 -4.77 -0.63
CA LYS A 123 11.08 -5.36 0.18
C LYS A 123 12.27 -4.41 0.14
N PRO A 124 12.57 -3.69 1.25
CA PRO A 124 13.69 -2.75 1.30
C PRO A 124 15.02 -3.50 1.36
N GLY A 125 16.10 -2.85 0.91
CA GLY A 125 17.47 -3.34 1.10
C GLY A 125 17.84 -4.59 0.31
N ILE A 126 17.18 -4.85 -0.83
CA ILE A 126 17.53 -5.97 -1.72
C ILE A 126 18.75 -5.67 -2.59
N PHE A 127 18.91 -4.42 -3.02
CA PHE A 127 20.02 -3.98 -3.85
C PHE A 127 20.58 -2.68 -3.28
N ASP A 128 21.91 -2.54 -3.23
CA ASP A 128 22.57 -1.34 -2.68
C ASP A 128 22.30 -0.06 -3.49
N ILE A 129 21.80 -0.20 -4.72
CA ILE A 129 21.50 0.89 -5.64
C ILE A 129 20.02 1.28 -5.69
N ALA A 130 19.16 0.63 -4.91
CA ALA A 130 17.73 0.89 -4.90
C ALA A 130 17.16 0.84 -3.47
N ASP A 131 16.35 1.84 -3.10
CA ASP A 131 15.74 1.91 -1.76
C ASP A 131 14.89 0.67 -1.44
N SER A 132 14.14 0.18 -2.44
CA SER A 132 13.36 -1.04 -2.34
C SER A 132 13.02 -1.61 -3.71
N VAL A 133 12.65 -2.90 -3.75
CA VAL A 133 12.01 -3.53 -4.91
C VAL A 133 10.62 -4.00 -4.50
N GLY A 134 9.64 -3.92 -5.38
CA GLY A 134 8.28 -4.25 -5.01
C GLY A 134 7.33 -4.40 -6.19
N VAL A 135 6.10 -4.75 -5.87
CA VAL A 135 4.99 -4.88 -6.81
C VAL A 135 3.89 -3.90 -6.41
N SER A 136 3.15 -3.40 -7.39
CA SER A 136 1.96 -2.58 -7.17
C SER A 136 0.83 -3.11 -8.05
N ILE A 137 -0.31 -3.40 -7.44
CA ILE A 137 -1.49 -3.90 -8.13
C ILE A 137 -2.71 -3.07 -7.74
N ARG A 138 -3.66 -2.96 -8.67
CA ARG A 138 -5.01 -2.44 -8.38
C ARG A 138 -6.05 -3.48 -8.74
N ARG A 139 -7.03 -3.66 -7.87
CA ARG A 139 -8.18 -4.54 -8.05
C ARG A 139 -9.45 -3.76 -7.77
N TYR A 140 -10.52 -4.14 -8.48
CA TYR A 140 -11.84 -3.53 -8.34
C TYR A 140 -12.79 -4.60 -7.82
N ALA A 141 -13.71 -4.22 -6.94
CA ALA A 141 -14.78 -5.10 -6.53
C ALA A 141 -15.57 -5.55 -7.77
N ARG A 142 -15.82 -6.86 -7.86
CA ARG A 142 -16.68 -7.39 -8.92
C ARG A 142 -18.09 -6.90 -8.64
N LYS A 143 -18.64 -6.02 -9.49
CA LYS A 143 -20.07 -5.73 -9.49
C LYS A 143 -20.80 -7.05 -9.72
N THR A 144 -21.32 -7.65 -8.65
CA THR A 144 -22.24 -8.77 -8.78
C THR A 144 -23.52 -8.16 -9.37
N GLY A 145 -23.69 -8.30 -10.68
CA GLY A 145 -24.93 -7.91 -11.35
C GLY A 145 -26.06 -8.69 -10.72
N ARG A 146 -26.88 -8.03 -9.91
CA ARG A 146 -28.14 -8.60 -9.42
C ARG A 146 -29.11 -8.53 -10.60
N SER A 147 -29.38 -9.68 -11.21
CA SER A 147 -30.53 -9.89 -12.09
C SER A 147 -31.84 -9.60 -11.38
#